data_AF-A0A9E5TRW0-F1
#
_entry.id   AF-A0A9E5TRW0-F1
#
_cell.length_a   1.000
_cell.length_b   1.000
_cell.length_c   1.000
_cell.angle_alpha   90.00
_cell.angle_beta   90.00
_cell.angle_gamma   90.00
#
_symmetry.space_group_name_H-M   'P 1'
#
loop_
_entity.id
_entity.type
_entity.pdbx_description
1 polymer ?
#
loop_
_entity_poly.entity_id
_entity_poly.type
_entity_poly.pdbx_seq_one_letter_code
_entity_poly.pdbx_strand_id
1 'polypeptide(L)'
;MTRVFTFIAIAALMMLMNFLSARGFLAGGNEATITFGFLLLVAYLMGEIFSALSLPKISGYIFTGVLFGPHAIDFVKIEMVYRLKIVDDLALTFIALAAGGELRIRDLRNRLRSILYTISSLTVIVWAGVSLFVLVGWQLIPFFRVMGFPVLVSVAILLGVISVARSPSSAIAIIKECRAKGPFTEGVLGVTVAMDVLIIILFAGALSIATTVVQPGQSFDPGSLVVLSVEIFLSLSIGCVIGSLIAWYI
;
A
#
# COMPACT_ATOMS: atom_id res chain seq x y z
N MET A 1 -14.65 15.94 26.05
CA MET A 1 -14.64 14.71 26.87
C MET A 1 -14.09 13.50 26.12
N THR A 2 -14.43 13.30 24.85
CA THR A 2 -13.98 12.16 24.02
C THR A 2 -12.45 12.02 23.90
N ARG A 3 -11.71 13.14 23.75
CA ARG A 3 -10.25 13.13 23.61
C ARG A 3 -9.51 12.67 24.87
N VAL A 4 -9.98 13.09 26.04
CA VAL A 4 -9.40 12.67 27.34
C VAL A 4 -9.62 11.18 27.56
N PHE A 5 -10.80 10.67 27.18
CA PHE A 5 -11.10 9.23 27.23
C PHE A 5 -10.18 8.42 26.33
N THR A 6 -9.88 8.86 25.10
CA THR A 6 -8.93 8.15 24.21
C THR A 6 -7.51 8.11 24.77
N PHE A 7 -7.00 9.21 25.36
CA PHE A 7 -5.67 9.20 25.98
C PHE A 7 -5.61 8.28 27.20
N ILE A 8 -6.65 8.30 28.05
CA ILE A 8 -6.77 7.39 29.19
C ILE A 8 -6.85 5.94 28.71
N ALA A 9 -7.62 5.67 27.65
CA ALA A 9 -7.76 4.33 27.08
C ALA A 9 -6.41 3.80 26.55
N ILE A 10 -5.64 4.63 25.83
CA ILE A 10 -4.30 4.28 25.34
C ILE A 10 -3.35 4.01 26.51
N ALA A 11 -3.33 4.89 27.52
CA ALA A 11 -2.48 4.72 28.71
C ALA A 11 -2.85 3.46 29.50
N ALA A 12 -4.14 3.17 29.66
CA ALA A 12 -4.63 1.94 30.30
C ALA A 12 -4.24 0.70 29.50
N LEU A 13 -4.33 0.75 28.15
CA LEU A 13 -3.88 -0.32 27.26
C LEU A 13 -2.37 -0.56 27.39
N MET A 14 -1.56 0.50 27.38
CA MET A 14 -0.11 0.37 27.57
C MET A 14 0.24 -0.20 28.95
N MET A 15 -0.45 0.25 30.01
CA MET A 15 -0.23 -0.25 31.37
C MET A 15 -0.64 -1.73 31.50
N LEU A 16 -1.77 -2.12 30.89
CA LEU A 16 -2.23 -3.51 30.83
C LEU A 16 -1.21 -4.38 30.09
N MET A 17 -0.66 -3.90 28.99
CA MET A 17 0.28 -4.65 28.19
C MET A 17 1.63 -4.82 28.88
N ASN A 18 2.13 -3.77 29.54
CA ASN A 18 3.33 -3.85 30.37
C ASN A 18 3.13 -4.83 31.54
N PHE A 19 1.93 -4.83 32.13
CA PHE A 19 1.55 -5.79 33.17
C PHE A 19 1.50 -7.24 32.65
N LEU A 20 0.98 -7.48 31.45
CA LEU A 20 0.96 -8.80 30.81
C LEU A 20 2.37 -9.28 30.41
N SER A 21 3.22 -8.36 29.95
CA SER A 21 4.64 -8.60 29.67
C SER A 21 5.41 -9.01 30.93
N ALA A 22 5.26 -8.23 32.01
CA ALA A 22 5.90 -8.48 33.30
C ALA A 22 5.49 -9.83 33.94
N ARG A 23 4.30 -10.34 33.60
CA ARG A 23 3.81 -11.66 34.05
C ARG A 23 4.26 -12.83 33.18
N GLY A 24 5.12 -12.61 32.18
CA GLY A 24 5.61 -13.65 31.29
C GLY A 24 4.55 -14.21 30.34
N PHE A 25 3.38 -13.55 30.22
CA PHE A 25 2.30 -13.98 29.33
C PHE A 25 2.69 -13.83 27.85
N LEU A 26 3.72 -13.03 27.57
CA LEU A 26 4.36 -12.84 26.28
C LEU A 26 5.51 -13.84 26.02
N ALA A 27 5.89 -14.68 26.98
CA ALA A 27 7.02 -15.62 26.85
C ALA A 27 6.66 -16.94 26.14
N GLY A 28 5.67 -16.93 25.24
CA GLY A 28 5.20 -18.11 24.52
C GLY A 28 4.68 -17.76 23.12
N GLY A 29 4.42 -18.77 22.27
CA GLY A 29 4.03 -18.60 20.86
C GLY A 29 2.80 -17.74 20.56
N ASN A 30 2.07 -17.30 21.59
CA ASN A 30 0.91 -16.40 21.52
C ASN A 30 1.28 -14.90 21.55
N GLU A 31 2.57 -14.56 21.71
CA GLU A 31 3.06 -13.18 21.78
C GLU A 31 2.61 -12.35 20.57
N ALA A 32 2.76 -12.89 19.36
CA ALA A 32 2.40 -12.19 18.13
C ALA A 32 0.89 -11.86 18.06
N THR A 33 0.01 -12.76 18.49
CA THR A 33 -1.45 -12.57 18.43
C THR A 33 -1.93 -11.52 19.42
N ILE A 34 -1.37 -11.52 20.64
CA ILE A 34 -1.70 -10.52 21.67
C ILE A 34 -1.18 -9.14 21.26
N THR A 35 0.06 -9.08 20.78
CA THR A 35 0.67 -7.86 20.24
C THR A 35 -0.13 -7.32 19.06
N PHE A 36 -0.63 -8.19 18.17
CA PHE A 36 -1.49 -7.79 17.07
C PHE A 36 -2.83 -7.20 17.54
N GLY A 37 -3.52 -7.86 18.48
CA GLY A 37 -4.76 -7.35 19.04
C GLY A 37 -4.59 -6.00 19.73
N PHE A 38 -3.50 -5.82 20.47
CA PHE A 38 -3.11 -4.53 21.03
C PHE A 38 -2.89 -3.49 19.94
N LEU A 39 -2.12 -3.82 18.90
CA LEU A 39 -1.79 -2.92 17.81
C LEU A 39 -3.05 -2.46 17.05
N LEU A 40 -4.02 -3.35 16.83
CA LEU A 40 -5.32 -2.99 16.26
C LEU A 40 -6.07 -1.97 17.11
N LEU A 41 -6.12 -2.17 18.43
CA LEU A 41 -6.81 -1.26 19.35
C LEU A 41 -6.14 0.11 19.40
N VAL A 42 -4.80 0.15 19.52
CA VAL A 42 -4.06 1.41 19.57
C VAL A 42 -4.13 2.14 18.22
N ALA A 43 -4.00 1.41 17.10
CA ALA A 43 -4.16 2.01 15.77
C ALA A 43 -5.55 2.62 15.62
N TYR A 44 -6.62 1.92 16.02
CA TYR A 44 -7.98 2.45 16.00
C TYR A 44 -8.10 3.75 16.81
N LEU A 45 -7.61 3.75 18.06
CA LEU A 45 -7.66 4.94 18.93
C LEU A 45 -6.86 6.11 18.35
N MET A 46 -5.68 5.86 17.79
CA MET A 46 -4.88 6.88 17.09
C MET A 46 -5.58 7.41 15.85
N GLY A 47 -6.28 6.56 15.10
CA GLY A 47 -7.14 6.97 13.99
C GLY A 47 -8.21 7.97 14.43
N GLU A 48 -8.90 7.71 15.54
CA GLU A 48 -9.89 8.64 16.11
C GLU A 48 -9.26 9.97 16.57
N ILE A 49 -8.06 9.93 17.15
CA ILE A 49 -7.32 11.14 17.53
C ILE A 49 -6.99 11.99 16.30
N PHE A 50 -6.45 11.37 15.23
CA PHE A 50 -6.12 12.07 13.99
C PHE A 50 -7.37 12.63 13.30
N SER A 51 -8.46 11.85 13.26
CA SER A 51 -9.76 12.33 12.76
C SER A 51 -10.25 13.55 13.53
N ALA A 52 -10.11 13.54 14.87
CA ALA A 52 -10.47 14.70 15.69
C ALA A 52 -9.58 15.93 15.41
N LEU A 53 -8.37 15.75 14.87
CA LEU A 53 -7.48 16.82 14.40
C LEU A 53 -7.73 17.22 12.94
N SER A 54 -8.82 16.75 12.33
CA SER A 54 -9.13 16.95 10.90
C SER A 54 -8.12 16.31 9.94
N LEU A 55 -7.44 15.25 10.37
CA LEU A 55 -6.55 14.44 9.54
C LEU A 55 -7.22 13.09 9.20
N PRO A 56 -6.89 12.47 8.05
CA PRO A 56 -7.39 11.13 7.73
C PRO A 56 -6.98 10.09 8.78
N LYS A 57 -7.89 9.17 9.12
CA LYS A 57 -7.63 8.09 10.09
C LYS A 57 -6.42 7.22 9.73
N ILE A 58 -6.20 7.02 8.43
CA ILE A 58 -5.06 6.26 7.88
C ILE A 58 -3.72 6.85 8.36
N SER A 59 -3.62 8.18 8.48
CA SER A 59 -2.42 8.84 9.00
C SER A 59 -2.13 8.43 10.45
N GLY A 60 -3.18 8.26 11.27
CA GLY A 60 -3.05 7.75 12.64
C GLY A 60 -2.63 6.28 12.71
N TYR A 61 -3.08 5.45 11.75
CA TYR A 61 -2.65 4.06 11.64
C TYR A 61 -1.16 3.95 11.28
N ILE A 62 -0.71 4.71 10.28
CA ILE A 62 0.71 4.77 9.89
C ILE A 62 1.56 5.28 11.05
N PHE A 63 1.12 6.35 11.72
CA PHE A 63 1.82 6.89 12.88
C PHE A 63 1.98 5.86 14.00
N THR A 64 0.94 5.06 14.26
CA THR A 64 1.00 3.96 15.23
C THR A 64 2.03 2.92 14.83
N GLY A 65 2.05 2.49 13.56
CA GLY A 65 3.02 1.52 13.06
C GLY A 65 4.47 2.01 13.19
N VAL A 66 4.72 3.29 12.87
CA VAL A 66 6.05 3.91 13.04
C VAL A 66 6.43 3.98 14.52
N LEU A 67 5.52 4.41 15.38
CA LEU A 67 5.78 4.63 16.80
C LEU A 67 5.99 3.31 17.57
N PHE A 68 5.17 2.29 17.31
CA PHE A 68 5.24 1.00 18.01
C PHE A 68 6.09 -0.04 17.27
N GLY A 69 6.57 0.28 16.07
CA GLY A 69 7.41 -0.61 15.26
C GLY A 69 8.85 -0.74 15.80
N PRO A 70 9.66 -1.57 15.11
CA PRO A 70 11.01 -1.95 15.58
C PRO A 70 12.01 -0.78 15.61
N HIS A 71 11.71 0.32 14.93
CA HIS A 71 12.62 1.46 14.79
C HIS A 71 12.35 2.62 15.78
N ALA A 72 11.28 2.54 16.57
CA ALA A 72 10.94 3.56 17.56
C ALA A 72 10.85 2.97 18.97
N ILE A 73 9.67 2.52 19.42
CA ILE A 73 9.49 1.92 20.74
C ILE A 73 9.96 0.45 20.77
N ASP A 74 10.17 -0.18 19.61
CA ASP A 74 10.53 -1.61 19.47
C ASP A 74 9.56 -2.54 20.20
N PHE A 75 8.28 -2.13 20.25
CA PHE A 75 7.24 -2.94 20.85
C PHE A 75 6.86 -4.12 19.94
N VAL A 76 6.77 -3.86 18.63
CA VAL A 76 6.62 -4.89 17.59
C VAL A 76 7.99 -5.22 17.02
N LYS A 77 8.57 -6.32 17.49
CA LYS A 77 9.88 -6.80 17.03
C LYS A 77 9.82 -7.19 15.55
N ILE A 78 10.97 -7.12 14.87
CA ILE A 78 11.07 -7.45 13.45
C ILE A 78 10.60 -8.88 13.13
N GLU A 79 10.85 -9.84 14.02
CA GLU A 79 10.38 -11.23 13.87
C GLU A 79 8.85 -11.33 13.88
N MET A 80 8.18 -10.50 14.67
CA MET A 80 6.72 -10.43 14.71
C MET A 80 6.18 -9.88 13.39
N VAL A 81 6.82 -8.85 12.83
CA VAL A 81 6.44 -8.29 11.51
C VAL A 81 6.43 -9.39 10.44
N TYR A 82 7.44 -10.26 10.43
CA TYR A 82 7.45 -11.41 9.50
C TYR A 82 6.35 -12.43 9.78
N ARG A 83 6.07 -12.76 11.05
CA ARG A 83 4.97 -13.68 11.41
C ARG A 83 3.60 -13.12 11.07
N LEU A 84 3.46 -11.80 11.10
CA LEU A 84 2.24 -11.07 10.75
C LEU A 84 2.00 -10.93 9.24
N LYS A 85 2.94 -11.38 8.39
CA LYS A 85 2.78 -11.33 6.93
C LYS A 85 1.51 -12.03 6.43
N ILE A 86 1.09 -13.11 7.08
CA ILE A 86 -0.18 -13.78 6.72
C ILE A 86 -1.41 -12.86 6.88
N VAL A 87 -1.37 -11.95 7.86
CA VAL A 87 -2.44 -10.96 8.07
C VAL A 87 -2.42 -9.93 6.95
N ASP A 88 -1.24 -9.50 6.51
CA ASP A 88 -1.07 -8.60 5.37
C ASP A 88 -1.60 -9.22 4.07
N ASP A 89 -1.23 -10.47 3.78
CA ASP A 89 -1.71 -11.21 2.59
C ASP A 89 -3.24 -11.35 2.60
N LEU A 90 -3.84 -11.67 3.76
CA LEU A 90 -5.30 -11.74 3.93
C LEU A 90 -5.95 -10.36 3.76
N ALA A 91 -5.38 -9.31 4.35
CA ALA A 91 -5.91 -7.95 4.25
C ALA A 91 -5.88 -7.47 2.79
N LEU A 92 -4.78 -7.69 2.07
CA LEU A 92 -4.65 -7.35 0.65
C LEU A 92 -5.70 -8.09 -0.19
N THR A 93 -5.94 -9.37 0.10
CA THR A 93 -6.97 -10.18 -0.56
C THR A 93 -8.37 -9.60 -0.34
N PHE A 94 -8.73 -9.23 0.89
CA PHE A 94 -10.03 -8.61 1.18
C PHE A 94 -10.17 -7.23 0.54
N ILE A 95 -9.09 -6.43 0.52
CA ILE A 95 -9.08 -5.13 -0.13
C ILE A 95 -9.31 -5.28 -1.64
N ALA A 96 -8.62 -6.21 -2.29
CA ALA A 96 -8.77 -6.49 -3.71
C ALA A 96 -10.20 -6.97 -4.04
N LEU A 97 -10.76 -7.88 -3.23
CA LEU A 97 -12.14 -8.35 -3.39
C LEU A 97 -13.16 -7.21 -3.20
N ALA A 98 -13.00 -6.38 -2.17
CA ALA A 98 -13.89 -5.25 -1.91
C ALA A 98 -13.81 -4.19 -3.02
N ALA A 99 -12.61 -3.86 -3.49
CA ALA A 99 -12.42 -2.94 -4.59
C ALA A 99 -12.99 -3.50 -5.91
N GLY A 100 -12.80 -4.80 -6.17
CA GLY A 100 -13.37 -5.48 -7.33
C GLY A 100 -14.90 -5.54 -7.31
N GLY A 101 -15.50 -5.76 -6.13
CA GLY A 101 -16.97 -5.80 -5.96
C GLY A 101 -17.67 -4.45 -6.15
N GLU A 102 -17.00 -3.33 -5.84
CA GLU A 102 -17.54 -1.98 -6.06
C GLU A 102 -17.37 -1.53 -7.53
N LEU A 103 -16.51 -2.21 -8.31
CA LEU A 103 -16.21 -1.84 -9.69
C LEU A 103 -17.36 -2.20 -10.65
N ARG A 104 -18.05 -1.18 -11.16
CA ARG A 104 -19.06 -1.35 -12.20
C ARG A 104 -18.41 -1.33 -13.59
N ILE A 105 -18.22 -2.51 -14.18
CA ILE A 105 -17.59 -2.68 -15.51
C ILE A 105 -18.28 -1.83 -16.59
N ARG A 106 -19.60 -1.68 -16.53
CA ARG A 106 -20.37 -0.89 -17.49
C ARG A 106 -20.00 0.60 -17.43
N ASP A 107 -19.82 1.14 -16.24
CA ASP A 107 -19.46 2.54 -16.01
C ASP A 107 -17.99 2.78 -16.40
N LEU A 108 -17.12 1.80 -16.12
CA LEU A 108 -15.73 1.79 -16.59
C LEU A 108 -15.66 1.84 -18.13
N ARG A 109 -16.45 0.99 -18.81
CA ARG A 109 -16.42 0.88 -20.27
C ARG A 109 -16.82 2.19 -20.96
N ASN A 110 -17.84 2.87 -20.43
CA ASN A 110 -18.31 4.15 -20.97
C ASN A 110 -17.29 5.28 -20.79
N ARG A 111 -16.38 5.16 -19.82
CA ARG A 111 -15.38 6.18 -19.46
C ARG A 111 -13.94 5.78 -19.79
N LEU A 112 -13.72 4.63 -20.43
CA LEU A 112 -12.40 4.05 -20.73
C LEU A 112 -11.42 5.06 -21.33
N ARG A 113 -11.84 5.86 -22.32
CA ARG A 113 -10.97 6.88 -22.93
C ARG A 113 -10.51 7.93 -21.93
N SER A 114 -11.42 8.42 -21.08
CA SER A 114 -11.08 9.39 -20.04
C SER A 114 -10.13 8.78 -19.02
N ILE A 115 -10.39 7.54 -18.60
CA ILE A 115 -9.56 6.82 -17.62
C ILE A 115 -8.15 6.61 -18.17
N LEU A 116 -8.02 6.10 -19.39
CA LEU A 116 -6.73 5.89 -20.04
C LEU A 116 -5.96 7.20 -20.21
N TYR A 117 -6.64 8.29 -20.58
CA TYR A 117 -6.01 9.60 -20.69
C TYR A 117 -5.51 10.11 -19.33
N THR A 118 -6.34 10.02 -18.28
CA THR A 118 -5.96 10.40 -16.92
C THR A 118 -4.80 9.54 -16.41
N ILE A 119 -4.85 8.22 -16.58
CA ILE A 119 -3.77 7.33 -16.16
C ILE A 119 -2.48 7.65 -16.92
N SER A 120 -2.54 7.80 -18.24
CA SER A 120 -1.35 8.06 -19.06
C SER A 120 -0.71 9.40 -18.69
N SER A 121 -1.52 10.46 -18.60
CA SER A 121 -1.03 11.79 -18.22
C SER A 121 -0.45 11.81 -16.81
N LEU A 122 -1.15 11.22 -15.84
CA LEU A 122 -0.69 11.17 -14.45
C LEU A 122 0.58 10.33 -14.33
N THR A 123 0.65 9.18 -15.00
CA THR A 123 1.84 8.33 -15.05
C THR A 123 3.02 9.11 -15.58
N VAL A 124 2.91 9.70 -16.79
CA VAL A 124 4.03 10.42 -17.41
C VAL A 124 4.49 11.60 -16.56
N ILE A 125 3.55 12.44 -16.10
CA ILE A 125 3.89 13.67 -15.36
C ILE A 125 4.49 13.35 -13.99
N VAL A 126 3.86 12.44 -13.22
CA VAL A 126 4.30 12.13 -11.85
C VAL A 126 5.59 11.31 -11.89
N TRP A 127 5.68 10.30 -12.75
CA TRP A 127 6.89 9.50 -12.92
C TRP A 127 8.06 10.38 -13.33
N ALA A 128 7.93 11.17 -14.41
CA ALA A 128 8.99 12.02 -14.88
C ALA A 128 9.35 13.09 -13.85
N GLY A 129 8.36 13.69 -13.19
CA GLY A 129 8.57 14.72 -12.17
C GLY A 129 9.35 14.20 -10.97
N VAL A 130 8.98 13.04 -10.43
CA VAL A 130 9.65 12.45 -9.27
C VAL A 130 11.03 11.90 -9.65
N SER A 131 11.17 11.23 -10.80
CA SER A 131 12.48 10.78 -11.28
C SER A 131 13.43 11.96 -11.52
N LEU A 132 12.96 13.04 -12.15
CA LEU A 132 13.75 14.25 -12.36
C LEU A 132 14.12 14.90 -11.03
N PHE A 133 13.19 14.97 -10.07
CA PHE A 133 13.45 15.50 -8.74
C PHE A 133 14.56 14.73 -8.03
N VAL A 134 14.57 13.40 -8.10
CA VAL A 134 15.65 12.57 -7.53
C VAL A 134 16.97 12.82 -8.25
N LEU A 135 16.97 12.90 -9.59
CA LEU A 135 18.18 13.09 -10.38
C LEU A 135 18.82 14.46 -10.20
N VAL A 136 18.03 15.53 -10.07
CA VAL A 136 18.52 16.90 -9.85
C VAL A 136 18.81 17.13 -8.37
N GLY A 137 17.94 16.63 -7.50
CA GLY A 137 18.03 16.77 -6.04
C GLY A 137 19.00 15.80 -5.36
N TRP A 138 19.77 15.01 -6.11
CA TRP A 138 20.68 14.01 -5.56
C TRP A 138 21.71 14.60 -4.57
N GLN A 139 22.10 15.85 -4.77
CA GLN A 139 23.00 16.55 -3.84
C GLN A 139 22.33 16.98 -2.55
N LEU A 140 21.01 17.10 -2.48
CA LEU A 140 20.31 17.57 -1.28
C LEU A 140 20.16 16.48 -0.23
N ILE A 141 20.20 15.20 -0.63
CA ILE A 141 19.94 14.07 0.24
C ILE A 141 21.23 13.26 0.42
N PRO A 142 21.79 13.16 1.65
CA PRO A 142 23.03 12.45 1.91
C PRO A 142 23.06 11.01 1.38
N PHE A 143 21.91 10.32 1.44
CA PHE A 143 21.74 8.95 0.93
C PHE A 143 22.08 8.81 -0.57
N PHE A 144 21.72 9.80 -1.39
CA PHE A 144 21.97 9.76 -2.83
C PHE A 144 23.40 10.12 -3.21
N ARG A 145 24.12 10.86 -2.36
CA ARG A 145 25.51 11.29 -2.64
C ARG A 145 26.52 10.15 -2.69
N VAL A 146 26.25 9.07 -1.95
CA VAL A 146 27.15 7.91 -1.84
C VAL A 146 26.91 6.92 -2.99
N MET A 147 25.89 7.15 -3.82
CA MET A 147 25.52 6.26 -4.92
C MET A 147 26.26 6.60 -6.21
N GLY A 148 26.69 5.57 -6.94
CA GLY A 148 27.13 5.74 -8.33
C GLY A 148 25.98 6.20 -9.23
N PHE A 149 26.29 6.97 -10.28
CA PHE A 149 25.29 7.50 -11.21
C PHE A 149 24.32 6.43 -11.78
N PRO A 150 24.76 5.22 -12.18
CA PRO A 150 23.84 4.20 -12.68
C PRO A 150 22.83 3.71 -11.62
N VAL A 151 23.27 3.62 -10.37
CA VAL A 151 22.42 3.25 -9.23
C VAL A 151 21.43 4.36 -8.93
N LEU A 152 21.88 5.62 -8.96
CA LEU A 152 21.02 6.80 -8.77
C LEU A 152 19.89 6.83 -9.81
N VAL A 153 20.20 6.59 -11.09
CA VAL A 153 19.20 6.52 -12.17
C VAL A 153 18.20 5.40 -11.93
N SER A 154 18.68 4.22 -11.50
CA SER A 154 17.82 3.07 -11.19
C SER A 154 16.86 3.39 -10.04
N VAL A 155 17.35 4.00 -8.96
CA VAL A 155 16.54 4.45 -7.83
C VAL A 155 15.55 5.53 -8.25
N ALA A 156 15.95 6.48 -9.08
CA ALA A 156 15.08 7.55 -9.57
C ALA A 156 13.91 7.01 -10.40
N ILE A 157 14.17 6.02 -11.28
CA ILE A 157 13.14 5.36 -12.09
C ILE A 157 12.17 4.59 -11.17
N LEU A 158 12.69 3.81 -10.21
CA LEU A 158 11.88 3.03 -9.28
C LEU A 158 11.02 3.93 -8.38
N LEU A 159 11.59 4.98 -7.80
CA LEU A 159 10.84 5.96 -6.99
C LEU A 159 9.80 6.70 -7.84
N GLY A 160 10.14 7.03 -9.09
CA GLY A 160 9.21 7.55 -10.08
C GLY A 160 8.01 6.62 -10.23
N VAL A 161 8.23 5.33 -10.45
CA VAL A 161 7.14 4.36 -10.62
C VAL A 161 6.31 4.27 -9.34
N ILE A 162 6.94 4.07 -8.18
CA ILE A 162 6.24 3.96 -6.90
C ILE A 162 5.34 5.18 -6.63
N SER A 163 5.80 6.39 -6.98
CA SER A 163 5.03 7.62 -6.77
C SER A 163 3.76 7.76 -7.62
N VAL A 164 3.67 6.99 -8.72
CA VAL A 164 2.47 6.95 -9.57
C VAL A 164 1.34 6.16 -8.90
N ALA A 165 1.66 5.24 -7.98
CA ALA A 165 0.70 4.34 -7.35
C ALA A 165 -0.48 5.09 -6.69
N ARG A 166 -1.71 4.60 -6.90
CA ARG A 166 -2.93 5.17 -6.32
C ARG A 166 -3.81 4.07 -5.74
N SER A 167 -4.13 4.18 -4.45
CA SER A 167 -4.92 3.16 -3.75
C SER A 167 -6.44 3.33 -3.99
N PRO A 168 -7.15 2.31 -4.51
CA PRO A 168 -8.59 2.33 -4.60
C PRO A 168 -9.26 2.27 -3.23
N SER A 169 -8.68 1.57 -2.25
CA SER A 169 -9.27 1.42 -0.91
C SER A 169 -9.35 2.75 -0.16
N SER A 170 -8.32 3.59 -0.26
CA SER A 170 -8.32 4.93 0.31
C SER A 170 -9.37 5.83 -0.35
N ALA A 171 -9.53 5.72 -1.68
CA ALA A 171 -10.55 6.45 -2.40
C ALA A 171 -11.97 6.01 -1.99
N ILE A 172 -12.22 4.70 -1.91
CA ILE A 172 -13.50 4.12 -1.47
C ILE A 172 -13.85 4.60 -0.06
N ALA A 173 -12.88 4.56 0.87
CA ALA A 173 -13.09 4.99 2.24
C ALA A 173 -13.58 6.45 2.31
N ILE A 174 -12.91 7.37 1.59
CA ILE A 174 -13.28 8.78 1.56
C ILE A 174 -14.63 8.99 0.84
N ILE A 175 -14.86 8.31 -0.29
CA ILE A 175 -16.14 8.40 -1.03
C ILE A 175 -17.31 7.98 -0.13
N LYS A 176 -17.13 6.89 0.64
CA LYS A 176 -18.13 6.37 1.57
C LYS A 176 -18.33 7.29 2.77
N GLU A 177 -17.25 7.81 3.35
CA GLU A 177 -17.28 8.75 4.47
C GLU A 177 -17.98 10.05 4.10
N CYS A 178 -17.67 10.61 2.92
CA CYS A 178 -18.30 11.82 2.39
C CYS A 178 -19.67 11.57 1.76
N ARG A 179 -20.10 10.31 1.62
CA ARG A 179 -21.32 9.91 0.88
C ARG A 179 -21.39 10.50 -0.54
N ALA A 180 -20.24 10.65 -1.19
CA ALA A 180 -20.12 11.26 -2.51
C ALA A 180 -20.61 10.32 -3.61
N LYS A 181 -21.28 10.86 -4.64
CA LYS A 181 -21.75 10.11 -5.81
C LYS A 181 -21.66 10.96 -7.08
N GLY A 182 -21.33 10.34 -8.20
CA GLY A 182 -21.38 10.97 -9.52
C GLY A 182 -20.26 10.54 -10.47
N PRO A 183 -20.16 11.20 -11.64
CA PRO A 183 -19.21 10.84 -12.69
C PRO A 183 -17.75 10.97 -12.25
N PHE A 184 -17.45 11.90 -11.33
CA PHE A 184 -16.10 12.08 -10.79
C PHE A 184 -15.69 10.92 -9.87
N THR A 185 -16.55 10.50 -8.96
CA THR A 185 -16.24 9.39 -8.03
C THR A 185 -16.09 8.06 -8.78
N GLU A 186 -16.94 7.81 -9.79
CA GLU A 186 -16.81 6.66 -10.70
C GLU A 186 -15.50 6.71 -11.47
N GLY A 187 -15.12 7.88 -11.99
CA GLY A 187 -13.87 8.08 -12.71
C GLY A 187 -12.65 7.83 -11.82
N VAL A 188 -12.66 8.35 -10.59
CA VAL A 188 -11.59 8.12 -9.61
C VAL A 188 -11.45 6.63 -9.30
N LEU A 189 -12.56 5.92 -9.03
CA LEU A 189 -12.54 4.47 -8.79
C LEU A 189 -11.98 3.69 -9.99
N GLY A 190 -12.41 4.04 -11.21
CA GLY A 190 -11.91 3.41 -12.42
C GLY A 190 -10.43 3.65 -12.66
N VAL A 191 -9.95 4.87 -12.39
CA VAL A 191 -8.52 5.22 -12.48
C VAL A 191 -7.70 4.47 -11.44
N THR A 192 -8.11 4.46 -10.17
CA THR A 192 -7.34 3.84 -9.09
C THR A 192 -7.27 2.32 -9.21
N VAL A 193 -8.35 1.65 -9.63
CA VAL A 193 -8.33 0.19 -9.84
C VAL A 193 -7.49 -0.19 -11.06
N ALA A 194 -7.61 0.53 -12.18
CA ALA A 194 -6.77 0.27 -13.35
C ALA A 194 -5.28 0.56 -13.07
N MET A 195 -4.99 1.51 -12.18
CA MET A 195 -3.63 1.83 -11.76
C MET A 195 -2.96 0.67 -11.01
N ASP A 196 -3.73 -0.15 -10.29
CA ASP A 196 -3.21 -1.29 -9.50
C ASP A 196 -2.61 -2.39 -10.40
N VAL A 197 -3.16 -2.56 -11.61
CA VAL A 197 -2.57 -3.45 -12.63
C VAL A 197 -1.37 -2.78 -13.31
N LEU A 198 -1.52 -1.50 -13.69
CA LEU A 198 -0.48 -0.77 -14.40
C LEU A 198 0.80 -0.65 -13.55
N ILE A 199 0.67 -0.40 -12.24
CA ILE A 199 1.82 -0.21 -11.35
C ILE A 199 2.66 -1.48 -11.25
N ILE A 200 2.05 -2.68 -11.24
CA ILE A 200 2.79 -3.94 -11.23
C ILE A 200 3.63 -4.10 -12.50
N ILE A 201 3.05 -3.80 -13.67
CA ILE A 201 3.73 -3.86 -14.96
C ILE A 201 4.89 -2.86 -15.02
N LEU A 202 4.62 -1.60 -14.65
CA LEU A 202 5.63 -0.55 -14.66
C LEU A 202 6.75 -0.84 -13.65
N PHE A 203 6.41 -1.35 -12.47
CA PHE A 203 7.37 -1.65 -11.41
C PHE A 203 8.26 -2.83 -11.80
N ALA A 204 7.69 -3.90 -12.36
CA ALA A 204 8.44 -5.02 -12.87
C ALA A 204 9.41 -4.62 -14.01
N GLY A 205 8.94 -3.83 -14.96
CA GLY A 205 9.78 -3.31 -16.04
C GLY A 205 10.90 -2.42 -15.51
N ALA A 206 10.59 -1.48 -14.62
CA ALA A 206 11.57 -0.61 -13.97
C ALA A 206 12.58 -1.41 -13.14
N LEU A 207 12.14 -2.45 -12.44
CA LEU A 207 13.01 -3.31 -11.64
C LEU A 207 13.93 -4.13 -12.53
N SER A 208 13.43 -4.69 -13.63
CA SER A 208 14.26 -5.41 -14.61
C SER A 208 15.34 -4.51 -15.20
N ILE A 209 15.00 -3.26 -15.55
CA ILE A 209 15.99 -2.28 -16.01
C ILE A 209 16.99 -1.98 -14.87
N ALA A 210 16.52 -1.71 -13.66
CA ALA A 210 17.37 -1.41 -12.51
C ALA A 210 18.37 -2.53 -12.20
N THR A 211 17.94 -3.79 -12.21
CA THR A 211 18.84 -4.92 -11.91
C THR A 211 19.93 -5.09 -12.96
N THR A 212 19.61 -4.90 -14.24
CA THR A 212 20.61 -4.97 -15.33
C THR A 212 21.64 -3.85 -15.25
N VAL A 213 21.24 -2.67 -14.78
CA VAL A 213 22.13 -1.51 -14.63
C VAL A 213 23.02 -1.63 -13.39
N VAL A 214 22.49 -2.20 -12.31
CA VAL A 214 23.18 -2.29 -11.01
C VAL A 214 24.10 -3.52 -10.92
N GLN A 215 23.76 -4.64 -11.56
CA GLN A 215 24.51 -5.89 -11.48
C GLN A 215 25.38 -6.11 -12.74
N PRO A 216 26.73 -6.02 -12.63
CA PRO A 216 27.62 -6.25 -13.76
C PRO A 216 27.46 -7.68 -14.29
N GLY A 217 27.18 -7.82 -15.59
CA GLY A 217 27.06 -9.12 -16.26
C GLY A 217 25.64 -9.68 -16.39
N GLN A 218 24.62 -9.02 -15.82
CA GLN A 218 23.22 -9.32 -16.15
C GLN A 218 22.79 -8.54 -17.40
N SER A 219 22.49 -9.25 -18.48
CA SER A 219 21.77 -8.69 -19.62
C SER A 219 20.28 -8.59 -19.34
N PHE A 220 19.60 -7.68 -20.01
CA PHE A 220 18.14 -7.65 -20.04
C PHE A 220 17.62 -9.02 -20.48
N ASP A 221 16.85 -9.68 -19.61
CA ASP A 221 16.22 -10.96 -19.89
C ASP A 221 14.75 -10.72 -20.31
N PRO A 222 14.43 -10.82 -21.61
CA PRO A 222 13.05 -10.73 -22.08
C PRO A 222 12.15 -11.80 -21.46
N GLY A 223 12.73 -12.92 -20.98
CA GLY A 223 12.02 -13.99 -20.30
C GLY A 223 11.27 -13.48 -19.07
N SER A 224 11.85 -12.56 -18.30
CA SER A 224 11.20 -11.96 -17.13
C SER A 224 9.88 -11.22 -17.46
N LEU A 225 9.83 -10.49 -18.56
CA LEU A 225 8.62 -9.82 -19.03
C LEU A 225 7.56 -10.80 -19.55
N VAL A 226 8.00 -11.88 -20.20
CA VAL A 226 7.11 -12.95 -20.66
C VAL A 226 6.48 -13.65 -19.47
N VAL A 227 7.27 -14.00 -18.45
CA VAL A 227 6.78 -14.60 -17.20
C VAL A 227 5.76 -13.68 -16.53
N LEU A 228 6.07 -12.38 -16.40
CA LEU A 228 5.14 -11.42 -15.80
C LEU A 228 3.82 -11.31 -16.58
N SER A 229 3.91 -11.30 -17.92
CA SER A 229 2.73 -11.27 -18.78
C SER A 229 1.88 -12.52 -18.56
N VAL A 230 2.50 -13.70 -18.56
CA VAL A 230 1.82 -14.99 -18.31
C VAL A 230 1.17 -15.00 -16.93
N GLU A 231 1.86 -14.52 -15.89
CA GLU A 231 1.34 -14.45 -14.52
C GLU A 231 0.12 -13.53 -14.42
N ILE A 232 0.17 -12.35 -15.03
CA ILE A 232 -0.97 -11.42 -15.09
C ILE A 232 -2.14 -12.03 -15.85
N PHE A 233 -1.90 -12.62 -17.03
CA PHE A 233 -2.94 -13.25 -17.84
C PHE A 233 -3.60 -14.44 -17.12
N LEU A 234 -2.80 -15.29 -16.47
CA LEU A 234 -3.28 -16.44 -15.73
C LEU A 234 -4.07 -16.01 -14.48
N SER A 235 -3.55 -15.03 -13.73
CA SER A 235 -4.23 -14.45 -12.57
C SER A 235 -5.58 -13.85 -12.95
N LEU A 236 -5.63 -13.07 -14.04
CA LEU A 236 -6.87 -12.49 -14.56
C LEU A 236 -7.86 -13.58 -15.00
N SER A 237 -7.37 -14.61 -15.70
CA SER A 237 -8.20 -15.72 -16.18
C SER A 237 -8.82 -16.51 -15.02
N ILE A 238 -8.02 -16.87 -14.02
CA ILE A 238 -8.48 -17.56 -12.81
C ILE A 238 -9.47 -16.67 -12.05
N GLY A 239 -9.14 -15.39 -11.88
CA GLY A 239 -10.02 -14.40 -11.24
C GLY A 239 -11.37 -14.28 -11.95
N CYS A 240 -11.39 -14.23 -13.28
CA CYS A 240 -12.61 -14.22 -14.08
C CYS A 240 -13.43 -15.51 -13.91
N VAL A 241 -12.79 -16.68 -13.91
CA VAL A 241 -13.47 -17.97 -13.71
C VAL A 241 -14.11 -18.03 -12.32
N ILE A 242 -13.33 -17.76 -11.27
CA ILE A 242 -13.82 -17.78 -9.89
C ILE A 242 -14.92 -16.73 -9.69
N GLY A 243 -14.72 -15.51 -10.18
CA GLY A 243 -15.72 -14.45 -10.11
C GLY A 243 -17.02 -14.80 -10.82
N SER A 244 -16.94 -15.46 -11.98
CA SER A 244 -18.12 -15.93 -12.73
C SER A 244 -18.86 -17.05 -11.98
N LEU A 245 -18.14 -17.96 -11.35
CA LEU A 245 -18.74 -19.02 -10.52
C LEU A 245 -19.47 -18.43 -9.31
N ILE A 246 -18.89 -17.43 -8.64
CA ILE A 246 -19.54 -16.70 -7.55
C ILE A 246 -20.80 -16.00 -8.06
N ALA A 247 -20.72 -15.31 -9.19
CA ALA A 247 -21.86 -14.62 -9.80
C ALA A 247 -22.97 -15.56 -10.29
N TRP A 248 -22.64 -16.82 -10.61
CA TRP A 248 -23.63 -17.84 -10.95
C TRP A 248 -24.33 -18.42 -9.71
N TYR A 249 -23.62 -18.47 -8.58
CA TYR A 249 -24.15 -18.99 -7.33
C TYR A 249 -25.08 -18.01 -6.60
N ILE A 250 -24.79 -16.71 -6.68
CA ILE A 250 -25.58 -15.62 -6.06
C ILE A 250 -26.76 -15.24 -6.96
#